data_AF-A0A7V1N2T7-F1
#
_entry.id   AF-A0A7V1N2T7-F1
#
_cell.length_a   1.000
_cell.length_b   1.000
_cell.length_c   1.000
_cell.angle_alpha   90.00
_cell.angle_beta   90.00
_cell.angle_gamma   90.00
#
_symmetry.space_group_name_H-M   'P 1'
#
loop_
_entity.id
_entity.type
_entity.pdbx_description
1 polymer ?
#
loop_
_entity_poly.entity_id
_entity_poly.type
_entity_poly.pdbx_seq_one_letter_code
_entity_poly.pdbx_strand_id
1 'polypeptide(L)' 'NPNRGVAEIIIGKHRNGPVGKIKLAFLEKFTSFENLQVNYEEEGEAFVTE' A
#
# COMPACT_ATOMS: atom_id res chain seq x y z
N ASN A 1 13.27 -1.06 -15.13
CA ASN A 1 12.22 -0.26 -14.48
C ASN A 1 12.35 -0.50 -12.98
N PRO A 2 12.71 0.52 -12.18
CA PRO A 2 12.93 0.38 -10.74
C PRO A 2 11.66 0.00 -9.95
N ASN A 3 10.46 0.20 -10.51
CA ASN A 3 9.18 -0.13 -9.86
C ASN A 3 8.52 -1.39 -10.45
N ARG A 4 9.26 -2.26 -11.12
CA ARG A 4 8.69 -3.48 -11.73
C ARG A 4 8.15 -4.39 -10.61
N GLY A 5 6.91 -4.85 -10.77
CA GLY A 5 6.22 -5.70 -9.78
C GLY A 5 5.53 -4.94 -8.64
N VAL A 6 5.54 -3.60 -8.63
CA VAL A 6 4.79 -2.78 -7.67
C VAL A 6 3.75 -1.94 -8.40
N ALA A 7 2.50 -2.00 -7.95
CA ALA A 7 1.40 -1.19 -8.45
C ALA A 7 1.00 -0.11 -7.42
N GLU A 8 0.78 1.10 -7.90
CA GLU A 8 0.20 2.20 -7.11
C GLU A 8 -1.31 2.26 -7.37
N ILE A 9 -2.11 2.08 -6.32
CA ILE A 9 -3.57 2.18 -6.36
C ILE A 9 -3.96 3.54 -5.77
N ILE A 10 -4.72 4.33 -6.52
CA ILE A 10 -5.19 5.65 -6.09
C ILE A 10 -6.68 5.56 -5.78
N ILE A 11 -7.03 5.74 -4.52
CA ILE A 11 -8.41 5.82 -4.06
C ILE A 11 -8.86 7.27 -4.25
N GLY A 12 -9.39 7.60 -5.44
CA GLY A 12 -9.80 8.97 -5.79
C GLY A 12 -11.11 9.43 -5.16
N LYS A 13 -11.99 8.51 -4.75
CA LYS A 13 -13.25 8.83 -4.08
C LYS A 13 -13.65 7.73 -3.12
N HIS A 14 -13.95 8.11 -1.89
CA HIS A 14 -14.50 7.23 -0.87
C HIS A 14 -15.62 7.99 -0.13
N ARG A 15 -16.86 7.47 -0.16
CA ARG A 15 -18.06 8.19 0.31
C ARG A 15 -18.02 8.51 1.81
N ASN A 16 -17.49 7.58 2.60
CA ASN A 16 -17.50 7.63 4.07
C ASN A 16 -16.14 7.26 4.66
N GLY A 17 -15.05 7.51 3.94
CA GLY A 17 -13.75 7.14 4.46
C GLY A 17 -12.59 7.79 3.72
N PRO A 18 -11.37 7.43 4.10
CA PRO A 18 -10.18 8.10 3.60
C PRO A 18 -9.98 7.82 2.11
N VAL A 19 -9.54 8.86 1.41
CA VAL A 19 -8.92 8.78 0.09
C VAL A 19 -7.40 8.76 0.26
N GLY A 20 -6.68 8.18 -0.68
CA GLY A 20 -5.24 8.04 -0.54
C GLY A 20 -4.63 7.18 -1.63
N LYS A 21 -3.34 6.89 -1.47
CA LYS A 21 -2.60 6.01 -2.37
C LYS A 21 -2.06 4.84 -1.56
N ILE A 22 -2.17 3.64 -2.10
CA ILE A 22 -1.61 2.43 -1.51
C ILE A 22 -0.75 1.71 -2.55
N LYS A 23 0.30 1.02 -2.09
CA LYS A 23 1.16 0.22 -2.97
C LYS A 23 0.82 -1.26 -2.76
N LEU A 24 0.64 -1.98 -3.86
CA LEU A 24 0.41 -3.43 -3.89
C LEU A 24 1.46 -4.11 -4.75
N ALA A 25 1.64 -5.42 -4.54
CA ALA A 25 2.47 -6.23 -5.43
C ALA A 25 1.66 -6.61 -6.68
N PHE A 26 2.24 -6.46 -7.87
CA PHE A 26 1.63 -6.89 -9.14
C PHE A 26 2.31 -8.15 -9.65
N LEU A 27 1.57 -9.26 -9.67
CA LEU A 27 2.03 -10.54 -10.18
C LEU A 27 1.77 -10.65 -11.68
N GLU A 28 2.77 -10.31 -12.50
CA GLU A 28 2.69 -10.32 -13.97
C GLU A 28 2.20 -11.67 -14.53
N LYS A 29 2.64 -12.78 -13.93
CA LYS A 29 2.27 -14.15 -14.36
C LYS A 29 0.76 -14.43 -14.28
N PHE A 30 0.07 -13.78 -13.35
CA PHE A 30 -1.34 -14.03 -13.06
C PHE A 30 -2.22 -12.78 -13.26
N THR A 31 -1.64 -11.66 -13.71
CA THR A 31 -2.30 -10.35 -13.83
C THR A 31 -3.13 -10.02 -12.57
N SER A 32 -2.55 -10.27 -11.39
CA SER A 32 -3.24 -10.20 -10.10
C SER A 32 -2.49 -9.30 -9.13
N PHE A 33 -3.22 -8.69 -8.19
CA PHE A 33 -2.65 -7.84 -7.14
C PHE A 33 -2.63 -8.60 -5.81
N GLU A 34 -1.48 -8.61 -5.16
CA GLU A 34 -1.32 -9.17 -3.81
C GLU A 34 -0.98 -8.06 -2.82
N ASN A 35 -1.26 -8.31 -1.54
CA ASN A 35 -0.89 -7.39 -0.48
C ASN A 35 0.63 -7.26 -0.43
N LEU A 36 1.12 -6.02 -0.54
CA LEU A 36 2.53 -5.75 -0.27
C LEU A 36 2.71 -5.85 1.24
N GLN A 37 3.30 -6.94 1.71
CA GLN A 37 3.61 -7.10 3.14
C GLN A 37 4.66 -6.04 3.50
N VAL A 38 4.19 -4.95 4.10
CA VAL A 38 5.08 -3.97 4.73
C VAL A 38 5.49 -4.62 6.05
N ASN A 39 6.74 -5.06 6.16
CA ASN A 39 7.24 -5.55 7.44
C ASN A 39 7.16 -4.37 8.43
N TYR A 40 6.34 -4.50 9.48
CA TYR A 40 6.14 -3.52 10.56
C TYR A 40 7.39 -3.34 11.45
N GLU A 41 8.59 -3.50 10.90
CA GLU A 41 9.85 -3.41 11.67
C GLU A 41 10.41 -1.97 11.71
N GLU A 42 9.75 -0.98 11.11
CA GLU A 42 10.17 0.44 11.17
C GLU A 42 9.04 1.43 11.52
N GLU A 43 8.15 1.10 12.48
CA GLU A 43 7.33 2.10 13.19
C GLU A 43 7.51 1.96 14.71
N GLY A 44 8.75 2.14 15.15
CA GLY A 44 9.14 2.20 16.56
C GLY A 44 9.14 3.61 17.17
N GLU A 45 8.44 4.59 16.59
CA GLU A 45 8.34 5.93 17.19
C GLU A 45 6.88 6.45 17.29
N ALA A 46 6.40 6.40 18.52
CA ALA A 46 5.57 7.40 19.19
C ALA A 46 4.13 7.62 18.66
N PHE A 47 3.21 6.73 19.07
CA PHE A 47 1.91 7.20 19.54
C PHE A 47 2.01 7.38 21.07
N VAL A 48 2.49 8.55 21.51
CA VAL A 48 2.32 8.99 22.90
C VAL A 48 0.85 9.34 23.05
N THR A 49 0.12 8.58 23.87
CA THR A 49 -1.17 8.99 24.40
C THR A 49 -0.95 10.18 25.32
N GLU A 50 -1.47 11.35 24.93
CA GLU A 50 -2.04 12.32 25.87
C GLU A 50 -3.56 12.27 25.76
#